data_AF-A0AAN8EZS9-F1
#
_entry.id   AF-A0AAN8EZS9-F1
#
_cell.length_a   1.000
_cell.length_b   1.000
_cell.length_c   1.000
_cell.angle_alpha   90.00
_cell.angle_beta   90.00
_cell.angle_gamma   90.00
#
_symmetry.space_group_name_H-M   'P 1'
#
loop_
_entity.id
_entity.type
_entity.pdbx_description
1 polymer ?
#
loop_
_entity_poly.entity_id
_entity_poly.type
_entity_poly.pdbx_seq_one_letter_code
_entity_poly.pdbx_strand_id
1 'polypeptide(L)'
;CIYNDHDVQYKADPWVILPSNETFKCDIIESQCSNGNMFSSNESYLHMQIYEAGSLPQSLAYLKAEHGAVQMEFLNKLGINSRPNAFALFFGKTEEAGSRTLVGRPPIKADWDRRKKCREYIDKLPYELEQYRLRGYKIEKVPLGKYEQNNPFLMVSIPKRYRNTAIHEQLKKKSEELMTHYDLHATFMDILKLQPDRNFSDTSYRNMQPLSKGSSLLREWRGPRNCRTLPIPSEYCLCQYNRTTIIDDGIHEEAGRFLAEQLNMLLENAGLGGKCRKQSYHSTHSATETKDGNVSLYEIAVYLWPSSGLF
;
A
#
# COMPACT_ATOMS: atom_id res chain seq x y z
N CYS A 1 -8.87 26.25 14.33
CA CYS A 1 -9.31 25.05 13.58
C CYS A 1 -10.30 25.46 12.52
N ILE A 2 -10.26 24.82 11.36
CA ILE A 2 -11.23 25.00 10.27
C ILE A 2 -12.01 23.71 10.09
N TYR A 3 -13.34 23.83 10.10
CA TYR A 3 -14.27 22.75 9.83
C TYR A 3 -15.07 23.09 8.57
N ASN A 4 -15.23 22.10 7.71
CA ASN A 4 -16.03 22.24 6.50
C ASN A 4 -17.48 22.60 6.85
N ASP A 5 -18.04 23.60 6.16
CA ASP A 5 -19.46 23.95 6.21
C ASP A 5 -19.98 24.19 4.79
N HIS A 6 -20.20 23.10 4.04
CA HIS A 6 -20.53 23.09 2.61
C HIS A 6 -19.37 23.53 1.70
N ASP A 7 -19.57 23.45 0.38
CA ASP A 7 -18.52 23.61 -0.64
C ASP A 7 -17.83 24.98 -0.67
N VAL A 8 -18.42 26.01 -0.06
CA VAL A 8 -17.94 27.41 -0.13
C VAL A 8 -17.83 28.10 1.22
N GLN A 9 -18.18 27.45 2.33
CA GLN A 9 -18.08 28.05 3.66
C GLN A 9 -17.31 27.14 4.62
N TYR A 10 -16.84 27.74 5.70
CA TYR A 10 -16.19 27.01 6.78
C TYR A 10 -16.54 27.63 8.12
N LYS A 11 -16.59 26.78 9.14
CA LYS A 11 -16.66 27.18 10.55
C LYS A 11 -15.25 27.21 11.09
N ALA A 12 -14.88 28.29 11.76
CA ALA A 12 -13.57 28.42 12.40
C ALA A 12 -13.72 28.53 13.92
N ASP A 13 -12.86 27.81 14.65
CA ASP A 13 -12.65 28.05 16.07
C ASP A 13 -11.94 29.40 16.29
N PRO A 14 -12.06 29.99 17.50
CA PRO A 14 -11.35 31.22 17.84
C PRO A 14 -9.83 31.15 17.58
N TRP A 15 -9.23 32.29 17.24
CA TRP A 15 -7.78 32.40 17.04
C TRP A 15 -7.02 32.20 18.35
N VAL A 16 -5.95 31.43 18.29
CA VAL A 16 -5.04 31.15 19.42
C VAL A 16 -3.67 31.74 19.12
N ILE A 17 -3.16 32.57 20.03
CA ILE A 17 -1.84 33.19 19.89
C ILE A 17 -0.76 32.15 20.23
N LEU A 18 0.24 31.99 19.36
CA LEU A 18 1.36 31.08 19.57
C LEU A 18 2.61 31.80 20.11
N PRO A 19 3.47 31.11 20.89
CA PRO A 19 3.36 29.71 21.31
C PRO A 19 2.30 29.50 22.42
N SER A 20 1.55 28.40 22.33
CA SER A 20 0.52 28.01 23.30
C SER A 20 0.65 26.53 23.66
N ASN A 21 0.18 26.15 24.84
CA ASN A 21 0.06 24.75 25.29
C ASN A 21 -1.25 24.09 24.81
N GLU A 22 -2.08 24.81 24.05
CA GLU A 22 -3.33 24.27 23.52
C GLU A 22 -3.09 23.18 22.49
N THR A 23 -3.88 22.11 22.58
CA THR A 23 -3.87 21.01 21.62
C THR A 23 -5.03 21.20 20.65
N PHE A 24 -4.73 21.44 19.38
CA PHE A 24 -5.74 21.61 18.34
C PHE A 24 -6.34 20.26 17.93
N LYS A 25 -7.61 20.03 18.25
CA LYS A 25 -8.32 18.75 18.01
C LYS A 25 -9.07 18.73 16.68
N CYS A 26 -8.40 19.08 15.59
CA CYS A 26 -9.02 19.27 14.28
C CYS A 26 -8.02 18.94 13.16
N ASP A 27 -8.53 18.59 11.98
CA ASP A 27 -7.64 18.17 10.89
C ASP A 27 -7.03 19.33 10.10
N ILE A 28 -7.69 20.50 10.08
CA ILE A 28 -7.21 21.68 9.36
C ILE A 28 -7.05 22.85 10.33
N ILE A 29 -5.87 23.47 10.33
CA ILE A 29 -5.55 24.66 11.11
C ILE A 29 -5.12 25.76 10.15
N GLU A 30 -5.76 26.91 10.22
CA GLU A 30 -5.22 28.14 9.63
C GLU A 30 -4.30 28.81 10.64
N SER A 31 -3.09 29.17 10.21
CA SER A 31 -2.20 30.05 10.96
C SER A 31 -2.09 31.38 10.23
N GLN A 32 -1.99 32.48 10.96
CA GLN A 32 -1.78 33.81 10.40
C GLN A 32 -0.57 34.45 11.07
N CYS A 33 0.37 34.93 10.25
CA CYS A 33 1.53 35.67 10.70
C CYS A 33 1.41 37.13 10.26
N SER A 34 1.40 38.06 11.22
CA SER A 34 1.54 39.49 10.96
C SER A 34 3.00 39.88 11.13
N ASN A 35 3.70 40.14 10.03
CA ASN A 35 4.99 40.82 10.08
C ASN A 35 4.67 42.28 10.43
N GLY A 36 5.02 42.72 11.65
CA GLY A 36 4.60 43.98 12.29
C GLY A 36 4.91 45.32 11.59
N ASN A 37 5.03 45.34 10.25
CA ASN A 37 5.03 46.52 9.42
C ASN A 37 3.60 46.88 8.98
N MET A 38 3.26 48.17 9.10
CA MET A 38 1.97 48.76 8.74
C MET A 38 1.55 48.57 7.26
N PHE A 39 2.44 48.06 6.40
CA PHE A 39 2.21 47.82 4.97
C PHE A 39 2.41 46.35 4.54
N SER A 40 2.68 45.43 5.48
CA SER A 40 2.80 43.99 5.17
C SER A 40 1.43 43.34 5.17
N SER A 41 1.08 42.61 4.12
CA SER A 41 -0.07 41.72 4.11
C SER A 41 0.07 40.66 5.20
N ASN A 42 -1.00 40.38 5.93
CA ASN A 42 -1.07 39.21 6.79
C ASN A 42 -0.91 37.96 5.92
N GLU A 43 0.05 37.10 6.25
CA GLU A 43 0.23 35.83 5.57
C GLU A 43 -0.55 34.76 6.33
N SER A 44 -1.56 34.18 5.67
CA SER A 44 -2.31 33.03 6.19
C SER A 44 -1.84 31.75 5.53
N TYR A 45 -1.64 30.69 6.32
CA TYR A 45 -1.25 29.36 5.87
C TYR A 45 -2.25 28.32 6.38
N LEU A 46 -2.64 27.38 5.53
CA LEU A 46 -3.43 26.21 5.92
C LEU A 46 -2.51 25.02 6.19
N HIS A 47 -2.63 24.45 7.38
CA HIS A 47 -1.94 23.26 7.82
C HIS A 47 -2.93 22.12 7.96
N MET A 48 -2.57 20.94 7.44
CA MET A 48 -3.33 19.71 7.63
C MET A 48 -2.61 18.82 8.63
N GLN A 49 -3.31 18.35 9.65
CA GLN A 49 -2.87 17.33 10.59
C GLN A 49 -3.94 16.24 10.67
N ILE A 50 -3.59 15.03 11.10
CA ILE A 50 -4.57 13.97 11.36
C ILE A 50 -4.77 13.91 12.87
N TYR A 51 -5.91 14.38 13.35
CA TYR A 51 -6.27 14.21 14.76
C TYR A 51 -6.94 12.83 14.92
N GLU A 52 -6.17 11.85 15.41
CA GLU A 52 -6.48 10.41 15.33
C GLU A 52 -7.76 9.95 16.04
N ALA A 53 -8.43 10.78 16.83
CA ALA A 53 -9.67 10.42 17.52
C ALA A 53 -10.93 11.03 16.83
N GLY A 54 -11.37 10.42 15.72
CA GLY A 54 -12.75 10.58 15.22
C GLY A 54 -12.94 11.13 13.80
N SER A 55 -11.91 11.67 13.14
CA SER A 55 -12.05 12.29 11.81
C SER A 55 -12.22 11.28 10.67
N LEU A 56 -11.49 10.17 10.69
CA LEU A 56 -11.63 9.13 9.66
C LEU A 56 -13.03 8.49 9.68
N PRO A 57 -13.59 8.02 10.82
CA PRO A 57 -14.96 7.53 10.86
C PRO A 57 -16.00 8.52 10.34
N GLN A 58 -15.87 9.81 10.66
CA GLN A 58 -16.76 10.87 10.16
C GLN A 58 -16.61 11.08 8.64
N SER A 59 -15.38 11.10 8.13
CA SER A 59 -15.10 11.20 6.70
C SER A 59 -15.68 10.01 5.93
N LEU A 60 -15.52 8.79 6.47
CA LEU A 60 -16.12 7.58 5.90
C LEU A 60 -17.65 7.65 5.90
N ALA A 61 -18.26 8.11 7.01
CA ALA A 61 -19.70 8.27 7.11
C ALA A 61 -20.21 9.28 6.08
N TYR A 62 -19.55 10.43 5.95
CA TYR A 62 -19.87 11.45 4.95
C TYR A 62 -19.76 10.92 3.52
N LEU A 63 -18.66 10.25 3.17
CA LEU A 63 -18.47 9.69 1.83
C LEU A 63 -19.52 8.60 1.51
N LYS A 64 -19.89 7.75 2.47
CA LYS A 64 -20.95 6.76 2.29
C LYS A 64 -22.32 7.42 2.10
N ALA A 65 -22.68 8.37 2.97
CA ALA A 65 -23.99 9.01 2.98
C ALA A 65 -24.19 9.96 1.79
N GLU A 66 -23.27 10.91 1.59
CA GLU A 66 -23.43 12.00 0.63
C GLU A 66 -22.91 11.64 -0.76
N HIS A 67 -21.89 10.80 -0.83
CA HIS A 67 -21.24 10.44 -2.09
C HIS A 67 -21.60 9.05 -2.60
N GLY A 68 -22.44 8.30 -1.86
CA GLY A 68 -22.76 6.91 -2.18
C GLY A 68 -21.50 6.07 -2.35
N ALA A 69 -20.42 6.41 -1.65
CA ALA A 69 -19.13 5.80 -1.87
C ALA A 69 -19.09 4.39 -1.25
N VAL A 70 -18.47 3.48 -1.98
CA VAL A 70 -18.30 2.07 -1.59
C VAL A 70 -16.89 1.89 -1.05
N GLN A 71 -16.77 1.41 0.18
CA GLN A 71 -15.49 1.00 0.75
C GLN A 71 -15.15 -0.39 0.21
N MET A 72 -13.91 -0.55 -0.24
CA MET A 72 -13.37 -1.83 -0.68
C MET A 72 -12.48 -2.36 0.43
N GLU A 73 -12.92 -3.44 1.07
CA GLU A 73 -12.32 -3.95 2.30
C GLU A 73 -11.00 -4.68 2.05
N PHE A 74 -10.76 -5.19 0.84
CA PHE A 74 -9.63 -6.08 0.54
C PHE A 74 -8.87 -5.69 -0.72
N LEU A 75 -8.25 -4.50 -0.74
CA LEU A 75 -7.32 -4.12 -1.79
C LEU A 75 -5.91 -4.61 -1.43
N ASN A 76 -5.44 -5.67 -2.09
CA ASN A 76 -4.13 -6.24 -1.86
C ASN A 76 -3.01 -5.42 -2.52
N LYS A 77 -1.99 -5.08 -1.73
CA LYS A 77 -0.70 -4.57 -2.20
C LYS A 77 0.03 -5.60 -3.07
N LEU A 78 0.80 -5.15 -4.05
CA LEU A 78 1.44 -6.03 -5.03
C LEU A 78 2.97 -6.11 -4.93
N GLY A 79 3.60 -5.29 -4.11
CA GLY A 79 5.05 -5.22 -4.00
C GLY A 79 5.49 -4.21 -2.95
N ILE A 80 6.76 -4.21 -2.58
CA ILE A 80 7.26 -3.36 -1.49
C ILE A 80 7.21 -1.87 -1.91
N ASN A 81 6.71 -1.02 -1.00
CA ASN A 81 6.50 0.42 -1.21
C ASN A 81 5.40 0.79 -2.24
N SER A 82 5.25 2.08 -2.53
CA SER A 82 4.16 2.60 -3.37
C SER A 82 4.35 2.34 -4.87
N ARG A 83 5.59 2.12 -5.32
CA ARG A 83 5.93 2.02 -6.75
C ARG A 83 5.26 0.82 -7.45
N PRO A 84 5.33 -0.43 -6.95
CA PRO A 84 4.73 -1.59 -7.63
C PRO A 84 3.20 -1.48 -7.71
N ASN A 85 2.59 -0.90 -6.66
CA ASN A 85 1.16 -0.61 -6.61
C ASN A 85 0.77 0.45 -7.65
N ALA A 86 1.53 1.54 -7.74
CA ALA A 86 1.31 2.60 -8.71
C ALA A 86 1.44 2.11 -10.16
N PHE A 87 2.46 1.30 -10.46
CA PHE A 87 2.64 0.79 -11.83
C PHE A 87 1.55 -0.18 -12.26
N ALA A 88 1.10 -1.03 -11.35
CA ALA A 88 -0.05 -1.88 -11.60
C ALA A 88 -1.33 -1.04 -11.81
N LEU A 89 -1.53 0.00 -11.00
CA LEU A 89 -2.68 0.90 -11.06
C LEU A 89 -2.73 1.75 -12.34
N PHE A 90 -1.62 2.35 -12.74
CA PHE A 90 -1.60 3.33 -13.83
C PHE A 90 -1.31 2.71 -15.19
N PHE A 91 -0.62 1.58 -15.23
CA PHE A 91 -0.18 0.98 -16.49
C PHE A 91 -0.60 -0.47 -16.67
N GLY A 92 -1.18 -1.11 -15.64
CA GLY A 92 -1.49 -2.54 -15.66
C GLY A 92 -0.23 -3.40 -15.80
N LYS A 93 0.93 -2.82 -15.46
CA LYS A 93 2.25 -3.44 -15.59
C LYS A 93 2.78 -3.81 -14.21
N THR A 94 3.64 -4.82 -14.20
CA THR A 94 4.32 -5.30 -12.99
C THR A 94 5.74 -4.76 -13.05
N GLU A 95 6.21 -4.11 -12.00
CA GLU A 95 7.52 -3.42 -12.01
C GLU A 95 8.61 -4.04 -11.12
N GLU A 96 8.27 -5.02 -10.28
CA GLU A 96 9.25 -5.77 -9.50
C GLU A 96 9.60 -7.10 -10.18
N ALA A 97 10.88 -7.46 -10.12
CA ALA A 97 11.37 -8.72 -10.64
C ALA A 97 10.96 -9.87 -9.70
N GLY A 98 10.07 -10.73 -10.18
CA GLY A 98 9.65 -11.95 -9.48
C GLY A 98 10.29 -13.19 -10.10
N SER A 99 10.59 -14.17 -9.25
CA SER A 99 10.96 -15.52 -9.70
C SER A 99 9.77 -16.14 -10.46
N ARG A 100 10.02 -16.58 -11.71
CA ARG A 100 9.03 -17.29 -12.53
C ARG A 100 9.34 -18.79 -12.68
N THR A 101 10.21 -19.30 -11.81
CA THR A 101 10.70 -20.70 -11.85
C THR A 101 9.55 -21.69 -11.70
N LEU A 102 8.53 -21.35 -10.92
CA LEU A 102 7.30 -22.13 -10.73
C LEU A 102 6.48 -22.38 -12.01
N VAL A 103 6.71 -21.61 -13.09
CA VAL A 103 5.98 -21.74 -14.36
C VAL A 103 6.90 -22.03 -15.55
N GLY A 104 8.15 -22.42 -15.31
CA GLY A 104 9.12 -22.78 -16.36
C GLY A 104 9.46 -21.63 -17.33
N ARG A 105 9.41 -20.37 -16.87
CA ARG A 105 9.68 -19.18 -17.70
C ARG A 105 10.87 -18.38 -17.17
N PRO A 106 11.59 -17.65 -18.03
CA PRO A 106 12.72 -16.82 -17.62
C PRO A 106 12.29 -15.62 -16.74
N PRO A 107 13.19 -15.12 -15.86
CA PRO A 107 12.95 -14.00 -14.96
C PRO A 107 12.89 -12.66 -15.72
N ILE A 108 12.22 -11.67 -15.13
CA ILE A 108 12.02 -10.33 -15.70
C ILE A 108 13.16 -9.39 -15.26
N LYS A 109 13.73 -8.58 -16.16
CA LYS A 109 14.79 -7.58 -15.88
C LYS A 109 14.21 -6.15 -15.73
N ALA A 110 14.90 -5.31 -14.96
CA ALA A 110 14.48 -3.93 -14.63
C ALA A 110 15.22 -2.85 -15.44
N ASP A 111 14.58 -1.70 -15.65
CA ASP A 111 14.97 -0.68 -16.64
C ASP A 111 15.78 0.53 -16.09
N TRP A 112 16.03 0.68 -14.78
CA TRP A 112 16.70 1.88 -14.19
C TRP A 112 17.95 1.55 -13.34
N ASP A 113 18.97 2.42 -13.38
CA ASP A 113 20.30 2.22 -12.75
C ASP A 113 20.50 2.92 -11.38
N ARG A 114 21.57 2.48 -10.69
CA ARG A 114 21.97 2.81 -9.31
C ARG A 114 22.38 4.27 -9.07
N ARG A 115 22.79 5.04 -10.08
CA ARG A 115 23.18 6.46 -9.88
C ARG A 115 21.98 7.30 -9.49
N LYS A 116 20.85 7.07 -10.15
CA LYS A 116 19.62 7.84 -9.96
C LYS A 116 18.94 7.55 -8.61
N LYS A 117 19.25 6.41 -7.98
CA LYS A 117 18.72 5.99 -6.67
C LYS A 117 19.58 6.42 -5.47
N CYS A 118 20.90 6.56 -5.62
CA CYS A 118 21.82 6.40 -4.47
C CYS A 118 22.85 7.52 -4.26
N ARG A 119 22.87 8.59 -5.08
CA ARG A 119 23.93 9.62 -4.99
C ARG A 119 23.45 11.04 -4.68
N GLU A 120 22.18 11.19 -4.35
CA GLU A 120 21.60 12.45 -3.86
C GLU A 120 21.08 12.22 -2.44
N TYR A 121 21.42 13.13 -1.52
CA TYR A 121 21.00 13.06 -0.12
C TYR A 121 19.58 13.66 0.01
N ILE A 122 18.68 12.89 0.60
CA ILE A 122 17.26 13.24 0.83
C ILE A 122 16.98 13.63 2.29
N ASP A 123 18.02 13.62 3.12
CA ASP A 123 18.02 13.80 4.58
C ASP A 123 17.58 15.21 5.05
N LYS A 124 17.52 16.18 4.13
CA LYS A 124 17.02 17.54 4.40
C LYS A 124 15.53 17.71 4.12
N LEU A 125 14.84 16.63 3.74
CA LEU A 125 13.41 16.64 3.47
C LEU A 125 12.66 16.03 4.64
N PRO A 126 11.48 16.57 5.01
CA PRO A 126 10.54 15.86 5.86
C PRO A 126 10.26 14.49 5.24
N TYR A 127 10.40 13.43 6.04
CA TYR A 127 10.01 12.08 5.66
C TYR A 127 8.77 11.72 6.46
N GLU A 128 7.63 11.78 5.81
CA GLU A 128 6.31 11.68 6.41
C GLU A 128 6.13 10.36 7.16
N LEU A 129 6.70 9.26 6.65
CA LEU A 129 6.57 7.93 7.26
C LEU A 129 7.27 7.83 8.63
N GLU A 130 8.39 8.53 8.84
CA GLU A 130 9.04 8.58 10.16
C GLU A 130 8.23 9.41 11.16
N GLN A 131 7.59 10.47 10.68
CA GLN A 131 6.70 11.31 11.47
C GLN A 131 5.42 10.56 11.90
N TYR A 132 4.89 9.67 11.06
CA TYR A 132 3.80 8.77 11.43
C TYR A 132 4.22 7.73 12.46
N ARG A 133 5.40 7.11 12.27
CA ARG A 133 5.97 6.13 13.20
C ARG A 133 6.11 6.68 14.62
N LEU A 134 6.61 7.91 14.76
CA LEU A 134 6.82 8.57 16.05
C LEU A 134 5.52 8.96 16.77
N ARG A 135 4.42 9.17 16.03
CA ARG A 135 3.10 9.54 16.58
C ARG A 135 2.24 8.36 17.04
N GLY A 136 2.70 7.12 16.87
CA GLY A 136 2.01 5.93 17.41
C GLY A 136 1.54 4.92 16.37
N TYR A 137 1.76 5.17 15.07
CA TYR A 137 1.56 4.16 14.04
C TYR A 137 2.56 3.01 14.26
N LYS A 138 2.07 1.84 14.67
CA LYS A 138 2.89 0.64 14.90
C LYS A 138 3.09 -0.09 13.57
N ILE A 139 4.15 0.29 12.88
CA ILE A 139 4.51 -0.25 11.58
C ILE A 139 5.13 -1.66 11.81
N GLU A 140 4.54 -2.68 11.18
CA GLU A 140 5.06 -4.05 10.97
C GLU A 140 5.12 -5.06 12.12
N LYS A 141 5.42 -4.70 13.37
CA LYS A 141 5.74 -5.73 14.40
C LYS A 141 4.55 -6.59 14.86
N VAL A 142 3.31 -6.13 14.64
CA VAL A 142 2.10 -6.83 15.08
C VAL A 142 1.29 -7.34 13.89
N PRO A 143 0.60 -8.49 13.99
CA PRO A 143 -0.17 -9.06 12.88
C PRO A 143 -1.14 -8.07 12.22
N LEU A 144 -1.79 -7.21 13.03
CA LEU A 144 -2.69 -6.19 12.53
C LEU A 144 -1.98 -5.13 11.68
N GLY A 145 -0.80 -4.66 12.10
CA GLY A 145 -0.01 -3.69 11.34
C GLY A 145 0.49 -4.26 10.02
N LYS A 146 0.88 -5.55 9.99
CA LYS A 146 1.24 -6.26 8.74
C LYS A 146 0.03 -6.41 7.81
N TYR A 147 -1.14 -6.71 8.37
CA TYR A 147 -2.40 -6.77 7.62
C TYR A 147 -2.75 -5.42 7.00
N GLU A 148 -2.75 -4.34 7.78
CA GLU A 148 -3.05 -2.98 7.32
C GLU A 148 -2.06 -2.50 6.25
N GLN A 149 -0.77 -2.82 6.40
CA GLN A 149 0.25 -2.46 5.41
C GLN A 149 0.07 -3.18 4.06
N ASN A 150 -0.48 -4.40 4.09
CA ASN A 150 -0.80 -5.18 2.89
C ASN A 150 -2.19 -4.86 2.33
N ASN A 151 -3.04 -4.15 3.10
CA ASN A 151 -4.40 -3.75 2.74
C ASN A 151 -4.54 -2.22 2.62
N PRO A 152 -3.96 -1.59 1.59
CA PRO A 152 -4.20 -0.17 1.33
C PRO A 152 -5.70 0.17 1.33
N PHE A 153 -6.06 1.21 2.07
CA PHE A 153 -7.43 1.69 2.13
C PHE A 153 -7.91 2.16 0.75
N LEU A 154 -9.10 1.70 0.33
CA LEU A 154 -9.73 2.10 -0.92
C LEU A 154 -11.21 2.42 -0.70
N MET A 155 -11.61 3.58 -1.20
CA MET A 155 -13.02 3.98 -1.27
C MET A 155 -13.31 4.54 -2.66
N VAL A 156 -14.43 4.11 -3.24
CA VAL A 156 -14.80 4.45 -4.61
C VAL A 156 -16.15 5.15 -4.61
N SER A 157 -16.19 6.41 -5.05
CA SER A 157 -17.43 7.11 -5.36
C SER A 157 -17.61 7.22 -6.86
N ILE A 158 -18.86 7.11 -7.32
CA ILE A 158 -19.23 7.33 -8.72
C ILE A 158 -20.08 8.59 -8.87
N PRO A 159 -20.08 9.22 -10.07
CA PRO A 159 -20.88 10.40 -10.35
C PRO A 159 -22.36 10.21 -9.97
N LYS A 160 -23.00 11.28 -9.49
CA LYS A 160 -24.38 11.26 -8.97
C LYS A 160 -25.37 10.56 -9.91
N ARG A 161 -25.27 10.80 -11.22
CA ARG A 161 -26.13 10.20 -12.26
C ARG A 161 -26.05 8.66 -12.35
N TYR A 162 -24.98 8.06 -11.85
CA TYR A 162 -24.76 6.62 -11.89
C TYR A 162 -24.99 5.93 -10.55
N ARG A 163 -25.24 6.70 -9.48
CA ARG A 163 -25.57 6.13 -8.18
C ARG A 163 -26.90 5.37 -8.28
N ASN A 164 -26.91 4.17 -7.69
CA ASN A 164 -28.04 3.23 -7.66
C ASN A 164 -28.41 2.66 -9.03
N THR A 165 -27.50 2.74 -10.01
CA THR A 165 -27.62 2.03 -11.29
C THR A 165 -26.95 0.65 -11.21
N ALA A 166 -27.12 -0.16 -12.25
CA ALA A 166 -26.53 -1.50 -12.32
C ALA A 166 -24.99 -1.51 -12.11
N ILE A 167 -24.27 -0.50 -12.61
CA ILE A 167 -22.82 -0.40 -12.40
C ILE A 167 -22.47 -0.05 -10.94
N HIS A 168 -23.33 0.69 -10.23
CA HIS A 168 -23.17 0.93 -8.80
C HIS A 168 -23.38 -0.35 -8.00
N GLU A 169 -24.39 -1.13 -8.37
CA GLU A 169 -24.66 -2.41 -7.72
C GLU A 169 -23.54 -3.42 -7.97
N GLN A 170 -22.90 -3.42 -9.16
CA GLN A 170 -21.69 -4.21 -9.37
C GLN A 170 -20.57 -3.78 -8.42
N LEU A 171 -20.32 -2.47 -8.30
CA LEU A 171 -19.30 -1.93 -7.39
C LEU A 171 -19.54 -2.38 -5.94
N LYS A 172 -20.78 -2.24 -5.44
CA LYS A 172 -21.16 -2.69 -4.09
C LYS A 172 -20.95 -4.19 -3.88
N LYS A 173 -21.26 -5.02 -4.87
CA LYS A 173 -21.04 -6.47 -4.81
C LYS A 173 -19.56 -6.87 -4.69
N LYS A 174 -18.61 -5.94 -4.90
CA LYS A 174 -17.17 -6.18 -4.80
C LYS A 174 -16.54 -5.59 -3.54
N SER A 175 -17.32 -5.00 -2.64
CA SER A 175 -16.79 -4.39 -1.41
C SER A 175 -15.98 -5.38 -0.57
N GLU A 176 -16.42 -6.64 -0.50
CA GLU A 176 -15.82 -7.69 0.32
C GLU A 176 -15.06 -8.73 -0.51
N GLU A 177 -14.75 -8.42 -1.77
CA GLU A 177 -13.99 -9.31 -2.65
C GLU A 177 -12.51 -8.92 -2.68
N LEU A 178 -11.61 -9.92 -2.65
CA LEU A 178 -10.18 -9.67 -2.77
C LEU A 178 -9.88 -9.03 -4.12
N MET A 179 -9.18 -7.89 -4.11
CA MET A 179 -8.79 -7.15 -5.29
C MET A 179 -7.35 -6.68 -5.30
N THR A 180 -6.91 -6.23 -6.47
CA THR A 180 -5.55 -5.77 -6.72
C THR A 180 -5.58 -4.45 -7.47
N HIS A 181 -4.45 -3.77 -7.51
CA HIS A 181 -4.29 -2.56 -8.31
C HIS A 181 -4.51 -2.80 -9.82
N TYR A 182 -4.39 -4.04 -10.31
CA TYR A 182 -4.74 -4.36 -11.70
C TYR A 182 -6.24 -4.25 -11.98
N ASP A 183 -7.09 -4.54 -10.99
CA ASP A 183 -8.54 -4.43 -11.11
C ASP A 183 -8.96 -2.95 -11.18
N LEU A 184 -8.27 -2.09 -10.43
CA LEU A 184 -8.42 -0.63 -10.54
C LEU A 184 -7.99 -0.11 -11.91
N HIS A 185 -6.82 -0.54 -12.40
CA HIS A 185 -6.38 -0.21 -13.75
C HIS A 185 -7.39 -0.68 -14.81
N ALA A 186 -7.90 -1.91 -14.68
CA ALA A 186 -8.93 -2.43 -15.58
C ALA A 186 -10.22 -1.59 -15.51
N THR A 187 -10.61 -1.15 -14.32
CA THR A 187 -11.77 -0.28 -14.12
C THR A 187 -11.58 1.05 -14.83
N PHE A 188 -10.42 1.70 -14.70
CA PHE A 188 -10.12 2.94 -15.42
C PHE A 188 -10.11 2.75 -16.93
N MET A 189 -9.51 1.68 -17.41
CA MET A 189 -9.51 1.37 -18.84
C MET A 189 -10.93 1.09 -19.38
N ASP A 190 -11.78 0.41 -18.60
CA ASP A 190 -13.19 0.18 -18.94
C ASP A 190 -13.96 1.51 -19.03
N ILE A 191 -13.80 2.39 -18.04
CA ILE A 191 -14.38 3.75 -18.02
C ILE A 191 -13.95 4.56 -19.24
N LEU A 192 -12.66 4.51 -19.60
CA LEU A 192 -12.10 5.36 -20.65
C LEU A 192 -12.37 4.83 -22.07
N LYS A 193 -12.46 3.51 -22.25
CA LYS A 193 -12.42 2.89 -23.59
C LYS A 193 -13.66 2.08 -23.96
N LEU A 194 -14.48 1.64 -23.00
CA LEU A 194 -15.49 0.60 -23.25
C LEU A 194 -16.89 0.97 -22.75
N GLN A 195 -17.01 1.57 -21.58
CA GLN A 195 -18.29 2.02 -21.03
C GLN A 195 -18.95 3.18 -21.80
N PRO A 196 -18.23 4.14 -22.42
CA PRO A 196 -18.86 5.23 -23.16
C PRO A 196 -19.78 4.75 -24.28
N ASP A 197 -19.38 3.73 -25.03
CA ASP A 197 -20.16 3.15 -26.14
C ASP A 197 -21.48 2.51 -25.69
N ARG A 198 -21.60 2.20 -24.39
CA ARG A 198 -22.78 1.60 -23.77
C ARG A 198 -23.43 2.53 -22.75
N ASN A 199 -23.12 3.83 -22.79
CA ASN A 199 -23.63 4.83 -21.85
C ASN A 199 -23.50 4.41 -20.38
N PHE A 200 -22.40 3.72 -20.03
CA PHE A 200 -22.10 3.27 -18.67
C PHE A 200 -23.17 2.36 -18.04
N SER A 201 -23.78 1.50 -18.86
CA SER A 201 -24.84 0.56 -18.43
C SER A 201 -24.44 -0.91 -18.49
N ASP A 202 -23.34 -1.23 -19.17
CA ASP A 202 -22.94 -2.61 -19.44
C ASP A 202 -22.13 -3.18 -18.28
N THR A 203 -22.75 -4.13 -17.57
CA THR A 203 -22.19 -4.83 -16.41
C THR A 203 -21.75 -6.25 -16.73
N SER A 204 -21.94 -6.72 -17.97
CA SER A 204 -21.66 -8.10 -18.34
C SER A 204 -20.18 -8.46 -18.19
N TYR A 205 -19.89 -9.73 -17.92
CA TYR A 205 -18.51 -10.20 -17.86
C TYR A 205 -17.73 -9.84 -19.13
N ARG A 206 -16.52 -9.31 -18.95
CA ARG A 206 -15.61 -8.98 -20.05
C ARG A 206 -14.18 -9.35 -19.70
N ASN A 207 -13.53 -10.09 -20.61
CA ASN A 207 -12.08 -10.23 -20.55
C ASN A 207 -11.43 -8.90 -20.98
N MET A 208 -10.66 -8.31 -20.06
CA MET A 208 -10.00 -7.02 -20.26
C MET A 208 -8.66 -7.13 -20.98
N GLN A 209 -8.18 -8.33 -21.32
CA GLN A 209 -6.96 -8.50 -22.08
C GLN A 209 -7.14 -8.10 -23.56
N PRO A 210 -6.11 -7.52 -24.21
CA PRO A 210 -4.79 -7.18 -23.67
C PRO A 210 -4.73 -5.82 -22.94
N LEU A 211 -5.86 -5.10 -22.84
CA LEU A 211 -5.96 -3.74 -22.31
C LEU A 211 -5.59 -3.65 -20.82
N SER A 212 -5.96 -4.63 -20.02
CA SER A 212 -5.56 -4.76 -18.60
C SER A 212 -5.44 -6.23 -18.19
N LYS A 213 -4.69 -6.46 -17.11
CA LYS A 213 -4.54 -7.78 -16.46
C LYS A 213 -5.62 -8.08 -15.41
N GLY A 214 -6.28 -7.05 -14.89
CA GLY A 214 -7.32 -7.20 -13.88
C GLY A 214 -8.73 -7.20 -14.46
N SER A 215 -9.71 -7.24 -13.57
CA SER A 215 -11.13 -7.20 -13.89
C SER A 215 -11.73 -5.86 -13.47
N SER A 216 -12.53 -5.23 -14.33
CA SER A 216 -13.21 -3.97 -14.00
C SER A 216 -14.21 -4.18 -12.86
N LEU A 217 -14.22 -3.27 -11.87
CA LEU A 217 -15.16 -3.25 -10.75
C LEU A 217 -16.62 -2.94 -11.19
N LEU A 218 -16.79 -2.43 -12.42
CA LEU A 218 -18.11 -2.13 -12.98
C LEU A 218 -18.74 -3.34 -13.71
N ARG A 219 -18.02 -4.46 -13.78
CA ARG A 219 -18.37 -5.65 -14.54
C ARG A 219 -18.52 -6.86 -13.62
N GLU A 220 -19.26 -7.86 -14.08
CA GLU A 220 -19.28 -9.17 -13.45
C GLU A 220 -17.90 -9.82 -13.44
N TRP A 221 -17.54 -10.42 -12.32
CA TRP A 221 -16.31 -11.21 -12.16
C TRP A 221 -16.62 -12.70 -12.26
N ARG A 222 -15.65 -13.48 -12.73
CA ARG A 222 -15.75 -14.94 -12.84
C ARG A 222 -14.57 -15.60 -12.14
N GLY A 223 -14.85 -16.73 -11.50
CA GLY A 223 -13.86 -17.57 -10.81
C GLY A 223 -13.55 -17.09 -9.39
N PRO A 224 -12.91 -17.96 -8.58
CA PRO A 224 -12.55 -17.64 -7.21
C PRO A 224 -11.44 -16.57 -7.17
N ARG A 225 -11.54 -15.65 -6.21
CA ARG A 225 -10.60 -14.54 -5.99
C ARG A 225 -9.78 -14.80 -4.73
N ASN A 226 -8.56 -15.27 -4.88
CA ASN A 226 -7.65 -15.52 -3.76
C ASN A 226 -6.19 -15.35 -4.23
N CYS A 227 -5.23 -15.42 -3.31
CA CYS A 227 -3.82 -15.24 -3.65
C CYS A 227 -3.23 -16.31 -4.60
N ARG A 228 -3.95 -17.41 -4.88
CA ARG A 228 -3.54 -18.39 -5.91
C ARG A 228 -4.02 -18.00 -7.30
N THR A 229 -5.18 -17.35 -7.40
CA THR A 229 -5.78 -16.98 -8.69
C THR A 229 -5.40 -15.57 -9.13
N LEU A 230 -5.04 -14.71 -8.18
CA LEU A 230 -4.63 -13.34 -8.43
C LEU A 230 -3.10 -13.22 -8.49
N PRO A 231 -2.58 -12.26 -9.28
CA PRO A 231 -1.14 -12.02 -9.40
C PRO A 231 -0.59 -11.28 -8.18
N ILE A 232 -0.78 -11.86 -6.99
CA ILE A 232 -0.35 -11.35 -5.69
C ILE A 232 0.84 -12.20 -5.22
N PRO A 233 2.01 -11.61 -4.97
CA PRO A 233 3.12 -12.35 -4.37
C PRO A 233 2.74 -12.88 -2.98
N SER A 234 3.22 -14.07 -2.65
CA SER A 234 2.93 -14.76 -1.38
C SER A 234 3.21 -13.90 -0.15
N GLU A 235 4.30 -13.12 -0.18
CA GLU A 235 4.72 -12.28 0.95
C GLU A 235 3.73 -11.14 1.26
N TYR A 236 2.95 -10.70 0.27
CA TYR A 236 1.98 -9.60 0.40
C TYR A 236 0.54 -10.07 0.47
N CYS A 237 0.30 -11.38 0.44
CA CYS A 237 -1.05 -11.93 0.45
C CYS A 237 -1.81 -11.53 1.72
N LEU A 238 -3.01 -10.99 1.56
CA LEU A 238 -3.92 -10.65 2.65
C LEU A 238 -4.64 -11.85 3.26
N CYS A 239 -4.77 -12.96 2.51
CA CYS A 239 -5.41 -14.15 3.03
C CYS A 239 -4.59 -14.70 4.21
N GLN A 240 -5.27 -14.91 5.33
CA GLN A 240 -4.66 -15.54 6.50
C GLN A 240 -4.56 -17.04 6.27
N TYR A 241 -3.34 -17.56 6.29
CA TYR A 241 -3.07 -19.00 6.28
C TYR A 241 -2.66 -19.45 7.68
N ASN A 242 -3.03 -20.67 8.04
CA ASN A 242 -2.54 -21.28 9.27
C ASN A 242 -1.04 -21.52 9.14
N ARG A 243 -0.28 -20.95 10.08
CA ARG A 243 1.17 -21.06 10.13
C ARG A 243 1.57 -21.90 11.33
N THR A 244 2.49 -22.82 11.12
CA THR A 244 3.13 -23.58 12.18
C THR A 244 4.52 -23.02 12.43
N THR A 245 4.79 -22.64 13.67
CA THR A 245 6.13 -22.25 14.09
C THR A 245 7.05 -23.46 13.98
N ILE A 246 8.20 -23.25 13.35
CA ILE A 246 9.23 -24.27 13.25
C ILE A 246 10.06 -24.22 14.54
N ILE A 247 10.23 -25.39 15.16
CA ILE A 247 10.98 -25.55 16.42
C ILE A 247 12.30 -26.31 16.16
N ASP A 248 12.47 -26.88 14.97
CA ASP A 248 13.64 -27.65 14.60
C ASP A 248 14.85 -26.73 14.38
N ASP A 249 15.81 -26.79 15.31
CA ASP A 249 17.03 -26.00 15.27
C ASP A 249 17.95 -26.35 14.09
N GLY A 250 17.87 -27.59 13.57
CA GLY A 250 18.59 -27.98 12.36
C GLY A 250 18.08 -27.21 11.14
N ILE A 251 16.76 -27.09 11.00
CA ILE A 251 16.13 -26.29 9.93
C ILE A 251 16.51 -24.81 10.09
N HIS A 252 16.51 -24.29 11.33
CA HIS A 252 16.92 -22.93 11.62
C HIS A 252 18.35 -22.64 11.16
N GLU A 253 19.30 -23.51 11.52
CA GLU A 253 20.71 -23.34 11.18
C GLU A 253 20.95 -23.50 9.67
N GLU A 254 20.35 -24.50 9.04
CA GLU A 254 20.49 -24.75 7.59
C GLU A 254 19.94 -23.58 6.78
N ALA A 255 18.72 -23.13 7.07
CA ALA A 255 18.11 -21.99 6.38
C ALA A 255 18.88 -20.69 6.65
N GLY A 256 19.29 -20.45 7.89
CA GLY A 256 20.03 -19.25 8.25
C GLY A 256 21.40 -19.17 7.58
N ARG A 257 22.13 -20.29 7.51
CA ARG A 257 23.40 -20.38 6.77
C ARG A 257 23.18 -20.17 5.27
N PHE A 258 22.17 -20.81 4.70
CA PHE A 258 21.82 -20.63 3.29
C PHE A 258 21.54 -19.15 2.98
N LEU A 259 20.73 -18.46 3.80
CA LEU A 259 20.43 -17.03 3.62
C LEU A 259 21.69 -16.17 3.71
N ALA A 260 22.58 -16.43 4.68
CA ALA A 260 23.85 -15.74 4.81
C ALA A 260 24.74 -15.95 3.57
N GLU A 261 24.82 -17.17 3.06
CA GLU A 261 25.58 -17.51 1.85
C GLU A 261 25.02 -16.81 0.61
N GLN A 262 23.70 -16.82 0.41
CA GLN A 262 23.05 -16.10 -0.69
C GLN A 262 23.31 -14.59 -0.62
N LEU A 263 23.17 -13.99 0.57
CA LEU A 263 23.46 -12.57 0.75
C LEU A 263 24.90 -12.23 0.38
N ASN A 264 25.86 -13.03 0.86
CA ASN A 264 27.27 -12.83 0.52
C ASN A 264 27.52 -12.94 -0.99
N MET A 265 26.92 -13.93 -1.66
CA MET A 265 27.04 -14.06 -3.12
C MET A 265 26.44 -12.87 -3.85
N LEU A 266 25.30 -12.34 -3.39
CA LEU A 266 24.70 -11.12 -3.97
C LEU A 266 25.61 -9.91 -3.78
N LEU A 267 26.24 -9.76 -2.61
CA LEU A 267 27.18 -8.68 -2.34
C LEU A 267 28.44 -8.78 -3.22
N GLU A 268 28.99 -9.97 -3.39
CA GLU A 268 30.13 -10.22 -4.29
C GLU A 268 29.78 -9.90 -5.74
N ASN A 269 28.66 -10.44 -6.25
CA ASN A 269 28.21 -10.20 -7.61
C ASN A 269 27.89 -8.72 -7.89
N ALA A 270 27.50 -7.97 -6.85
CA ALA A 270 27.31 -6.52 -6.93
C ALA A 270 28.61 -5.70 -6.84
N GLY A 271 29.78 -6.37 -6.75
CA GLY A 271 31.10 -5.74 -6.62
C GLY A 271 31.35 -5.12 -5.24
N LEU A 272 30.68 -5.62 -4.20
CA LEU A 272 30.75 -5.10 -2.83
C LEU A 272 31.56 -5.97 -1.87
N GLY A 273 32.09 -7.12 -2.31
CA GLY A 273 32.86 -8.04 -1.45
C GLY A 273 34.05 -7.41 -0.73
N GLY A 274 34.79 -6.52 -1.40
CA GLY A 274 35.89 -5.77 -0.79
C GLY A 274 35.47 -4.62 0.14
N LYS A 275 34.17 -4.29 0.19
CA LYS A 275 33.62 -3.19 1.02
C LYS A 275 32.77 -3.71 2.17
N CYS A 276 32.10 -4.84 1.98
CA CYS A 276 31.21 -5.45 2.93
C CYS A 276 31.92 -6.62 3.61
N ARG A 277 31.87 -6.67 4.95
CA ARG A 277 32.35 -7.84 5.68
C ARG A 277 31.41 -9.01 5.41
N LYS A 278 31.98 -10.20 5.15
CA LYS A 278 31.23 -11.44 4.94
C LYS A 278 30.30 -11.68 6.13
N GLN A 279 29.01 -11.84 5.85
CA GLN A 279 28.00 -12.09 6.86
C GLN A 279 27.96 -13.58 7.21
N SER A 280 27.64 -13.91 8.45
CA SER A 280 27.37 -15.28 8.89
C SER A 280 26.04 -15.34 9.64
N TYR A 281 25.40 -16.51 9.61
CA TYR A 281 24.25 -16.78 10.47
C TYR A 281 24.60 -16.54 11.94
N HIS A 282 23.69 -15.92 12.68
CA HIS A 282 23.84 -15.69 14.12
C HIS A 282 22.69 -16.32 14.90
N SER A 283 21.45 -15.91 14.61
CA SER A 283 20.27 -16.46 15.26
C SER A 283 19.02 -16.30 14.41
N THR A 284 18.03 -17.14 14.65
CA THR A 284 16.71 -17.03 13.99
C THR A 284 15.82 -16.09 14.78
N HIS A 285 15.21 -15.11 14.10
CA HIS A 285 14.21 -14.24 14.69
C HIS A 285 12.82 -14.87 14.63
N SER A 286 12.46 -15.43 13.47
CA SER A 286 11.18 -16.11 13.26
C SER A 286 11.30 -17.14 12.15
N ALA A 287 10.70 -18.31 12.33
CA ALA A 287 10.61 -19.33 11.29
C ALA A 287 9.21 -19.96 11.34
N THR A 288 8.48 -19.86 10.23
CA THR A 288 7.13 -20.42 10.11
C THR A 288 6.97 -21.19 8.81
N GLU A 289 6.19 -22.25 8.88
CA GLU A 289 5.78 -23.05 7.73
C GLU A 289 4.28 -22.86 7.49
N THR A 290 3.90 -22.72 6.23
CA THR A 290 2.52 -22.83 5.76
C THR A 290 2.42 -24.03 4.85
N LYS A 291 1.57 -25.01 5.21
CA LYS A 291 1.30 -26.17 4.37
C LYS A 291 0.04 -25.93 3.55
N ASP A 292 0.17 -26.11 2.25
CA ASP A 292 -0.92 -25.98 1.30
C ASP A 292 -0.93 -27.17 0.33
N GLY A 293 -1.74 -28.18 0.65
CA GLY A 293 -1.72 -29.45 -0.05
C GLY A 293 -0.35 -30.13 0.10
N ASN A 294 0.35 -30.30 -1.03
CA ASN A 294 1.69 -30.91 -1.07
C ASN A 294 2.83 -29.87 -1.10
N VAL A 295 2.51 -28.58 -0.97
CA VAL A 295 3.50 -27.49 -1.01
C VAL A 295 3.68 -26.94 0.40
N SER A 296 4.94 -26.84 0.84
CA SER A 296 5.33 -26.12 2.05
C SER A 296 5.97 -24.78 1.67
N LEU A 297 5.44 -23.70 2.26
CA LEU A 297 5.99 -22.35 2.16
C LEU A 297 6.65 -21.99 3.50
N TYR A 298 7.93 -21.65 3.43
CA TYR A 298 8.73 -21.25 4.58
C TYR A 298 8.90 -19.72 4.58
N GLU A 299 8.53 -19.08 5.69
CA GLU A 299 8.85 -17.67 5.96
C GLU A 299 9.81 -17.64 7.15
N ILE A 300 11.07 -17.32 6.86
CA ILE A 300 12.19 -17.36 7.82
C ILE A 300 12.87 -16.00 7.81
N ALA A 301 13.08 -15.42 8.99
CA ALA A 301 13.84 -14.20 9.21
C ALA A 301 14.95 -14.47 10.22
N VAL A 302 16.17 -14.00 9.91
CA VAL A 302 17.38 -14.29 10.69
C VAL A 302 18.17 -13.03 10.99
N TYR A 303 18.88 -13.05 12.11
CA TYR A 303 19.94 -12.09 12.39
C TYR A 303 21.25 -12.60 11.80
N LEU A 304 21.95 -11.71 11.11
CA LEU A 304 23.28 -11.98 10.58
C LEU A 304 24.34 -11.14 11.30
N TRP A 305 25.52 -11.72 11.48
CA TRP A 305 26.70 -11.06 12.07
C TRP A 305 27.70 -10.70 10.96
N PRO A 306 28.41 -9.55 11.01
CA PRO A 306 28.58 -8.58 12.11
C PRO A 306 27.57 -7.44 12.18
N SER A 307 26.59 -7.36 11.29
CA SER A 307 25.67 -6.22 11.26
C SER A 307 24.61 -6.25 12.37
N SER A 308 24.31 -7.43 12.93
CA SER A 308 23.12 -7.70 13.74
C SER A 308 21.84 -7.24 13.04
N GLY A 309 21.85 -7.17 11.70
CA GLY A 309 20.71 -6.81 10.88
C GLY A 309 19.72 -7.97 10.83
N LEU A 310 18.42 -7.65 10.79
CA LEU A 310 17.35 -8.60 10.52
C LEU A 310 17.15 -8.71 9.01
N PHE A 311 17.21 -9.92 8.49
CA PHE A 311 17.06 -10.26 7.06
C PHE A 311 15.97 -11.30 6.89
#